data_AF-A0A7W7Y7P9-F1
#
_entry.id   AF-A0A7W7Y7P9-F1
#
_cell.length_a   1.000
_cell.length_b   1.000
_cell.length_c   1.000
_cell.angle_alpha   90.00
_cell.angle_beta   90.00
_cell.angle_gamma   90.00
#
_symmetry.space_group_name_H-M   'P 1'
#
loop_
_entity.id
_entity.type
_entity.pdbx_description
1 polymer ?
#
loop_
_entity_poly.entity_id
_entity_poly.type
_entity_poly.pdbx_seq_one_letter_code
_entity_poly.pdbx_strand_id
1 'polypeptide(L)'
;MSSYSHDSDGPKSFTIAWIATSALLAAFVLGLLIFPPLYDAPKGEASSMVLFVGRFHPILLHLPVGILSVLCLFELICSTRRGEQKYGEASLIMLILGGAGSVLAVLAGIMLSREGGYVGGNFSLHQTMALVGTFGVLASLVVRLMAMGRESMELLNAYRALYFISFGIMGLGAHFGGNMSHGNKFLVEHAPPAVKGPMVAMEKWMLSFVEKPKAPKETTPEAPAAPEAAPKADVAEKPTPAPAPSGMPAPAAPTTPAAPAGGNEKLVFQHVILPVLTAKCNKCHCEEKSKGDLRMDTYEMAIKGGENGKNFVAGNLKDSLSITRILLPDSDDEHMPPEGKDQLTPEEIALLKWWVEQGASGTQKVGEAKFPAELQATVDGILKG
;
A
#
# COMPACT_ATOMS: atom_id res chain seq x y z
N MET A 1 -2.14 -59.40 -48.80
CA MET A 1 -1.12 -58.52 -48.19
C MET A 1 -1.70 -57.12 -48.12
N SER A 2 -2.18 -56.72 -46.95
CA SER A 2 -2.36 -55.31 -46.59
C SER A 2 -1.87 -55.22 -45.16
N SER A 3 -0.62 -54.80 -45.02
CA SER A 3 0.05 -54.66 -43.73
C SER A 3 -0.60 -53.51 -42.97
N TYR A 4 -1.40 -53.86 -41.97
CA TYR A 4 -1.78 -52.95 -40.89
C TYR A 4 -0.48 -52.57 -40.16
N SER A 5 0.06 -51.40 -40.45
CA SER A 5 1.14 -50.82 -39.66
C SER A 5 0.53 -50.42 -38.33
N HIS A 6 0.76 -51.27 -37.33
CA HIS A 6 0.56 -50.95 -35.93
C HIS A 6 1.65 -49.91 -35.59
N ASP A 7 1.38 -48.63 -35.83
CA ASP A 7 2.18 -47.57 -35.23
C ASP A 7 2.02 -47.71 -33.73
N SER A 8 3.07 -48.24 -33.11
CA SER A 8 3.25 -48.29 -31.68
C SER A 8 3.54 -46.88 -31.21
N ASP A 9 2.48 -46.09 -31.05
CA ASP A 9 2.52 -44.85 -30.27
C ASP A 9 2.87 -45.24 -28.83
N GLY A 10 4.17 -45.21 -28.51
CA GLY A 10 4.65 -45.23 -27.14
C GLY A 10 4.01 -44.11 -26.32
N PRO A 11 4.03 -44.17 -24.98
CA PRO A 11 3.38 -43.17 -24.14
C PRO A 11 3.85 -41.78 -24.57
N LYS A 12 2.91 -40.93 -25.03
CA LYS A 12 3.16 -39.55 -25.45
C LYS A 12 4.16 -38.93 -24.48
N SER A 13 5.41 -38.73 -24.92
CA SER A 13 6.48 -38.36 -23.99
C SER A 13 6.22 -36.91 -23.56
N PHE A 14 5.60 -36.73 -22.38
CA PHE A 14 5.46 -35.42 -21.72
C PHE A 14 6.80 -34.90 -21.19
N THR A 15 7.93 -35.42 -21.68
CA THR A 15 9.29 -35.09 -21.29
C THR A 15 9.55 -33.59 -21.34
N ILE A 16 9.12 -32.92 -22.41
CA ILE A 16 9.27 -31.46 -22.55
C ILE A 16 8.49 -30.73 -21.45
N ALA A 17 7.26 -31.16 -21.15
CA ALA A 17 6.44 -30.53 -20.12
C ALA A 17 7.02 -30.75 -18.71
N TRP A 18 7.59 -31.94 -18.45
CA TRP A 18 8.33 -32.20 -17.21
C TRP A 18 9.58 -31.34 -17.09
N ILE A 19 10.39 -31.21 -18.15
CA ILE A 19 11.56 -30.33 -18.16
C ILE A 19 11.16 -28.88 -17.88
N ALA A 20 10.13 -28.37 -18.58
CA ALA A 20 9.62 -27.02 -18.35
C ALA A 20 9.14 -26.81 -16.91
N THR A 21 8.42 -27.79 -16.36
CA THR A 21 7.92 -27.74 -14.96
C THR A 21 9.06 -27.75 -13.95
N SER A 22 10.06 -28.61 -14.14
CA SER A 22 11.25 -28.67 -13.28
C SER A 22 12.06 -27.38 -13.34
N ALA A 23 12.23 -26.81 -14.54
CA ALA A 23 12.91 -25.52 -14.71
C ALA A 23 12.14 -24.38 -14.01
N LEU A 24 10.81 -24.38 -14.10
CA LEU A 24 9.96 -23.38 -13.45
C LEU A 24 10.03 -23.48 -11.91
N LEU A 25 9.97 -24.70 -11.36
CA LEU A 25 10.14 -24.95 -9.93
C LEU A 25 11.53 -24.48 -9.45
N ALA A 26 12.58 -24.82 -10.20
CA ALA A 26 13.93 -24.40 -9.87
C ALA A 26 14.09 -22.87 -9.91
N ALA A 27 13.50 -22.20 -10.91
CA ALA A 27 13.51 -20.75 -11.02
C ALA A 27 12.77 -20.07 -9.86
N PHE A 28 11.62 -20.62 -9.44
CA PHE A 28 10.88 -20.12 -8.28
C PHE A 28 11.69 -20.25 -6.99
N VAL A 29 12.24 -21.44 -6.71
CA VAL A 29 13.05 -21.68 -5.50
C VAL A 29 14.31 -20.80 -5.51
N LEU A 30 15.05 -20.77 -6.61
CA LEU A 30 16.26 -19.95 -6.73
C LEU A 30 15.92 -18.46 -6.58
N GLY A 31 14.83 -18.00 -7.18
CA GLY A 31 14.34 -16.64 -7.05
C GLY A 31 14.04 -16.27 -5.59
N LEU A 32 13.37 -17.14 -4.83
CA LEU A 32 13.10 -16.92 -3.41
C LEU A 32 14.36 -16.97 -2.53
N LEU A 33 15.38 -17.73 -2.92
CA LEU A 33 16.66 -17.74 -2.23
C LEU A 33 17.46 -16.45 -2.45
N ILE A 34 17.44 -15.92 -3.68
CA ILE A 34 18.11 -14.67 -4.03
C ILE A 34 17.34 -13.47 -3.45
N PHE A 35 16.02 -13.50 -3.55
CA PHE A 35 15.12 -12.45 -3.08
C PHE A 35 14.13 -13.06 -2.06
N PRO A 36 14.56 -13.23 -0.79
CA PRO A 36 13.66 -13.74 0.24
C PRO A 36 12.48 -12.77 0.47
N PRO A 37 11.26 -13.26 0.71
CA PRO A 37 10.13 -12.39 1.06
C PRO A 37 10.46 -11.53 2.29
N LEU A 38 10.19 -10.23 2.21
CA LEU A 38 10.32 -9.32 3.35
C LEU A 38 8.94 -8.90 3.82
N TYR A 39 8.70 -9.03 5.11
CA TYR A 39 7.45 -8.61 5.76
C TYR A 39 7.61 -7.31 6.55
N ASP A 40 8.85 -6.96 6.89
CA ASP A 40 9.21 -5.71 7.55
C ASP A 40 9.87 -4.76 6.54
N ALA A 41 9.95 -3.47 6.91
CA ALA A 41 10.62 -2.46 6.11
C ALA A 41 12.08 -2.85 5.77
N PRO A 42 12.55 -2.61 4.54
CA PRO A 42 13.92 -2.93 4.14
C PRO A 42 14.92 -2.14 4.99
N LYS A 43 15.94 -2.82 5.53
CA LYS A 43 16.96 -2.23 6.41
C LYS A 43 18.12 -1.55 5.65
N GLY A 44 18.11 -1.57 4.32
CA GLY A 44 19.15 -1.00 3.47
C GLY A 44 18.64 -0.70 2.07
N GLU A 45 19.42 0.08 1.31
CA GLU A 45 19.06 0.48 -0.05
C GLU A 45 19.22 -0.69 -1.03
N ALA A 46 18.16 -0.98 -1.79
CA ALA A 46 18.21 -1.94 -2.88
C ALA A 46 18.90 -1.33 -4.11
N SER A 47 19.51 -2.18 -4.94
CA SER A 47 20.14 -1.70 -6.18
C SER A 47 19.10 -1.13 -7.15
N SER A 48 19.50 -0.13 -7.93
CA SER A 48 18.61 0.55 -8.88
C SER A 48 17.98 -0.42 -9.89
N MET A 49 18.69 -1.48 -10.27
CA MET A 49 18.16 -2.50 -11.17
C MET A 49 17.05 -3.34 -10.51
N VAL A 50 17.18 -3.65 -9.22
CA VAL A 50 16.15 -4.39 -8.48
C VAL A 50 14.86 -3.57 -8.39
N LEU A 51 14.99 -2.28 -8.07
CA LEU A 51 13.86 -1.36 -8.02
C LEU A 51 13.21 -1.17 -9.40
N PHE A 52 14.02 -1.00 -10.45
CA PHE A 52 13.53 -0.87 -11.82
C PHE A 52 12.72 -2.09 -12.26
N VAL A 53 13.24 -3.31 -12.06
CA VAL A 53 12.53 -4.55 -12.41
C VAL A 53 11.29 -4.74 -11.54
N GLY A 54 11.36 -4.43 -10.24
CA GLY A 54 10.23 -4.54 -9.33
C GLY A 54 9.01 -3.74 -9.78
N ARG A 55 9.21 -2.54 -10.34
CA ARG A 55 8.13 -1.68 -10.88
C ARG A 55 7.34 -2.29 -12.04
N PHE A 56 7.83 -3.36 -12.67
CA PHE A 56 7.05 -4.10 -13.66
C PHE A 56 6.05 -5.08 -13.04
N HIS A 57 6.01 -5.25 -11.71
CA HIS A 57 5.06 -6.14 -11.05
C HIS A 57 3.60 -5.92 -11.49
N PRO A 58 3.06 -4.68 -11.56
CA PRO A 58 1.72 -4.44 -12.08
C PRO A 58 1.54 -4.91 -13.52
N ILE A 59 2.54 -4.78 -14.40
CA ILE A 59 2.42 -5.25 -15.78
C ILE A 59 2.47 -6.78 -15.84
N LEU A 60 3.39 -7.38 -15.08
CA LEU A 60 3.63 -8.81 -15.04
C LEU A 60 2.50 -9.58 -14.36
N LEU A 61 1.64 -8.95 -13.53
CA LEU A 61 0.51 -9.64 -12.90
C LEU A 61 -0.69 -9.81 -13.86
N HIS A 62 -0.90 -8.91 -14.82
CA HIS A 62 -2.11 -8.95 -15.66
C HIS A 62 -2.10 -10.17 -16.62
N LEU A 63 -0.92 -10.52 -17.14
CA LEU A 63 -0.74 -11.66 -18.03
C LEU A 63 -1.10 -13.02 -17.38
N PRO A 64 -0.51 -13.43 -16.24
CA PRO A 64 -0.87 -14.68 -15.58
C PRO A 64 -2.29 -14.67 -15.02
N VAL A 65 -2.76 -13.56 -14.44
CA VAL A 65 -4.12 -13.50 -13.89
C VAL A 65 -5.15 -13.74 -15.00
N GLY A 66 -4.97 -13.14 -16.18
CA GLY A 66 -5.85 -13.38 -17.32
C GLY A 66 -5.82 -14.84 -17.79
N ILE A 67 -4.63 -15.41 -18.02
CA ILE A 67 -4.48 -16.79 -18.48
C ILE A 67 -5.07 -17.79 -17.49
N LEU A 68 -4.78 -17.63 -16.19
CA LEU A 68 -5.30 -18.51 -15.14
C LEU A 68 -6.81 -18.35 -14.96
N SER A 69 -7.36 -17.14 -15.10
CA SER A 69 -8.81 -16.93 -15.07
C SER A 69 -9.52 -17.67 -16.20
N VAL A 70 -8.99 -17.60 -17.43
CA VAL A 70 -9.55 -18.34 -18.57
C VAL A 70 -9.37 -19.85 -18.37
N LEU A 71 -8.24 -20.28 -17.82
CA LEU A 71 -7.99 -21.68 -17.48
C LEU A 71 -9.03 -22.23 -16.48
N CYS A 72 -9.50 -21.43 -15.53
CA CYS A 72 -10.58 -21.85 -14.63
C CYS A 72 -11.84 -22.25 -15.40
N LEU A 73 -12.24 -21.47 -16.40
CA LEU A 73 -13.40 -21.79 -17.25
C LEU A 73 -13.12 -23.03 -18.12
N PHE A 74 -11.90 -23.13 -18.67
CA PHE A 74 -11.48 -24.26 -19.48
C PHE A 74 -11.48 -25.59 -18.70
N GLU A 75 -11.08 -25.56 -17.42
CA GLU A 75 -11.08 -26.74 -16.55
C GLU A 75 -12.47 -27.24 -16.18
N LEU A 76 -13.49 -26.36 -16.16
CA LEU A 76 -14.88 -26.81 -16.03
C LEU A 76 -15.31 -27.68 -17.22
N ILE A 77 -14.84 -27.36 -18.43
CA ILE A 77 -15.08 -28.18 -19.63
C ILE A 77 -14.29 -29.49 -19.54
N CYS A 78 -13.01 -29.41 -19.15
CA CYS A 78 -12.11 -30.56 -19.00
C CYS A 78 -12.50 -31.50 -17.84
N SER A 79 -13.39 -31.08 -16.94
CA SER A 79 -13.94 -31.95 -15.89
C SER A 79 -14.62 -33.21 -16.43
N THR A 80 -15.11 -33.15 -17.67
CA THR A 80 -15.66 -34.32 -18.38
C THR A 80 -14.57 -35.06 -19.14
N ARG A 81 -14.68 -36.38 -19.23
CA ARG A 81 -13.71 -37.22 -19.96
C ARG A 81 -13.54 -36.80 -21.43
N ARG A 82 -14.64 -36.39 -22.09
CA ARG A 82 -14.61 -35.89 -23.47
C ARG A 82 -13.92 -34.53 -23.57
N GLY A 83 -14.17 -33.64 -22.60
CA GLY A 83 -13.51 -32.34 -22.52
C GLY A 83 -12.00 -32.50 -22.34
N GLU A 84 -11.57 -33.35 -21.40
CA GLU A 84 -10.15 -33.64 -21.18
C GLU A 84 -9.47 -34.19 -22.44
N GLN A 85 -10.09 -35.15 -23.13
CA GLN A 85 -9.54 -35.70 -24.38
C GLN A 85 -9.37 -34.66 -25.48
N LYS A 86 -10.27 -33.67 -25.55
CA LYS A 86 -10.27 -32.66 -26.61
C LYS A 86 -9.42 -31.43 -26.29
N TYR A 87 -9.37 -31.03 -25.02
CA TYR A 87 -8.83 -29.74 -24.57
C TYR A 87 -7.73 -29.87 -23.51
N GLY A 88 -7.40 -31.06 -23.03
CA GLY A 88 -6.45 -31.29 -21.95
C GLY A 88 -5.01 -30.83 -22.28
N GLU A 89 -4.58 -30.95 -23.54
CA GLU A 89 -3.27 -30.43 -23.96
C GLU A 89 -3.23 -28.90 -23.96
N ALA A 90 -4.29 -28.24 -24.43
CA ALA A 90 -4.40 -26.78 -24.40
C ALA A 90 -4.45 -26.25 -22.96
N SER A 91 -5.20 -26.92 -22.08
CA SER A 91 -5.23 -26.59 -20.65
C SER A 91 -3.84 -26.72 -20.00
N LEU A 92 -3.08 -27.77 -20.32
CA LEU A 92 -1.71 -27.92 -19.82
C LEU A 92 -0.82 -26.74 -20.23
N ILE A 93 -0.89 -26.30 -21.49
CA ILE A 93 -0.11 -25.16 -21.99
C ILE A 93 -0.50 -23.89 -21.23
N MET A 94 -1.80 -23.64 -21.04
CA MET A 94 -2.27 -22.49 -20.27
C MET A 94 -1.79 -22.53 -18.81
N LEU A 95 -1.78 -23.70 -18.17
CA LEU A 95 -1.28 -23.86 -16.82
C LEU A 95 0.23 -23.58 -16.72
N ILE A 96 1.02 -24.04 -17.70
CA ILE A 96 2.46 -23.75 -17.77
C ILE A 96 2.70 -22.24 -17.95
N LEU A 97 2.02 -21.60 -18.91
CA LEU A 97 2.19 -20.17 -19.17
C LEU A 97 1.71 -19.30 -18.00
N GLY A 98 0.56 -19.65 -17.42
CA GLY A 98 0.02 -18.96 -16.24
C GLY A 98 0.91 -19.15 -15.01
N GLY A 99 1.46 -20.36 -14.80
CA GLY A 99 2.44 -20.64 -13.76
C GLY A 99 3.76 -19.91 -13.95
N ALA A 100 4.25 -19.79 -15.18
CA ALA A 100 5.44 -19.01 -15.49
C ALA A 100 5.22 -17.52 -15.20
N GLY A 101 4.08 -16.97 -15.62
CA GLY A 101 3.72 -15.59 -15.33
C GLY A 101 3.54 -15.33 -13.84
N SER A 102 2.95 -16.26 -13.06
CA SER A 102 2.77 -16.07 -11.62
C SER A 102 4.10 -16.06 -10.86
N VAL A 103 5.06 -16.90 -11.25
CA VAL A 103 6.44 -16.87 -10.72
C VAL A 103 7.09 -15.51 -11.00
N LEU A 104 7.01 -15.00 -12.24
CA LEU A 104 7.55 -13.69 -12.59
C LEU A 104 6.88 -12.56 -11.79
N ALA A 105 5.56 -12.60 -11.66
CA ALA A 105 4.81 -11.61 -10.90
C ALA A 105 5.18 -11.61 -9.41
N VAL A 106 5.30 -12.78 -8.78
CA VAL A 106 5.72 -12.90 -7.37
C VAL A 106 7.14 -12.38 -7.16
N LEU A 107 8.10 -12.79 -8.00
CA LEU A 107 9.49 -12.34 -7.86
C LEU A 107 9.59 -10.83 -8.08
N ALA A 108 8.91 -10.29 -9.09
CA ALA A 108 8.83 -8.84 -9.29
C ALA A 108 8.16 -8.12 -8.11
N GLY A 109 7.13 -8.70 -7.51
CA GLY A 109 6.46 -8.15 -6.32
C GLY A 109 7.37 -8.12 -5.10
N ILE A 110 8.16 -9.17 -4.87
CA ILE A 110 9.17 -9.19 -3.79
C ILE A 110 10.25 -8.14 -4.05
N MET A 111 10.67 -7.96 -5.30
CA MET A 111 11.62 -6.89 -5.67
C MET A 111 11.02 -5.50 -5.46
N LEU A 112 9.74 -5.31 -5.80
CA LEU A 112 9.01 -4.05 -5.58
C LEU A 112 8.90 -3.70 -4.09
N SER A 113 8.69 -4.71 -3.23
CA SER A 113 8.64 -4.48 -1.77
C SER A 113 9.92 -3.83 -1.20
N ARG A 114 11.03 -3.85 -1.95
CA ARG A 114 12.31 -3.28 -1.54
C ARG A 114 12.40 -1.78 -1.78
N GLU A 115 11.46 -1.19 -2.51
CA GLU A 115 11.31 0.27 -2.63
C GLU A 115 10.96 0.92 -1.28
N GLY A 116 10.45 0.11 -0.32
CA GLY A 116 9.93 0.61 0.95
C GLY A 116 8.48 1.07 0.83
N GLY A 117 7.88 1.47 1.94
CA GLY A 117 6.47 1.89 1.98
C GLY A 117 5.45 0.75 2.16
N TYR A 118 5.82 -0.51 1.90
CA TYR A 118 4.93 -1.64 2.10
C TYR A 118 5.09 -2.26 3.50
N VAL A 119 4.16 -1.98 4.41
CA VAL A 119 4.13 -2.55 5.78
C VAL A 119 2.70 -2.84 6.23
N GLY A 120 2.56 -3.67 7.28
CA GLY A 120 1.26 -3.93 7.92
C GLY A 120 0.54 -5.19 7.44
N GLY A 121 -0.68 -5.38 7.94
CA GLY A 121 -1.44 -6.62 7.76
C GLY A 121 -1.82 -6.89 6.30
N ASN A 122 -2.30 -5.88 5.57
CA ASN A 122 -2.67 -6.01 4.16
C ASN A 122 -1.50 -6.46 3.28
N PHE A 123 -0.33 -5.84 3.45
CA PHE A 123 0.89 -6.22 2.73
C PHE A 123 1.31 -7.65 3.07
N SER A 124 1.32 -7.99 4.36
CA SER A 124 1.71 -9.32 4.83
C SER A 124 0.80 -10.42 4.28
N LEU A 125 -0.51 -10.18 4.26
CA LEU A 125 -1.48 -11.09 3.67
C LEU A 125 -1.31 -11.17 2.16
N HIS A 126 -1.25 -10.04 1.45
CA HIS A 126 -1.08 -10.00 0.00
C HIS A 126 0.14 -10.82 -0.44
N GLN A 127 1.31 -10.56 0.15
CA GLN A 127 2.54 -11.27 -0.17
C GLN A 127 2.44 -12.77 0.16
N THR A 128 1.89 -13.13 1.33
CA THR A 128 1.76 -14.54 1.73
C THR A 128 0.80 -15.31 0.83
N MET A 129 -0.35 -14.73 0.49
CA MET A 129 -1.31 -15.39 -0.39
C MET A 129 -0.82 -15.47 -1.83
N ALA A 130 -0.07 -14.48 -2.31
CA ALA A 130 0.58 -14.56 -3.61
C ALA A 130 1.61 -15.71 -3.65
N LEU A 131 2.40 -15.89 -2.59
CA LEU A 131 3.36 -17.00 -2.45
C LEU A 131 2.67 -18.36 -2.37
N VAL A 132 1.70 -18.52 -1.48
CA VAL A 132 0.94 -19.77 -1.30
C VAL A 132 0.16 -20.13 -2.56
N GLY A 133 -0.51 -19.16 -3.17
CA GLY A 133 -1.24 -19.34 -4.42
C GLY A 133 -0.33 -19.77 -5.57
N THR A 134 0.83 -19.12 -5.72
CA THR A 134 1.82 -19.49 -6.75
C THR A 134 2.38 -20.89 -6.51
N PHE A 135 2.76 -21.22 -5.29
CA PHE A 135 3.18 -22.58 -4.94
C PHE A 135 2.10 -23.61 -5.28
N GLY A 136 0.85 -23.33 -4.95
CA GLY A 136 -0.29 -24.20 -5.25
C GLY A 136 -0.54 -24.38 -6.75
N VAL A 137 -0.36 -23.33 -7.57
CA VAL A 137 -0.41 -23.43 -9.04
C VAL A 137 0.72 -24.32 -9.58
N LEU A 138 1.95 -24.18 -9.06
CA LEU A 138 3.09 -25.02 -9.45
C LEU A 138 2.90 -26.48 -9.02
N ALA A 139 2.37 -26.72 -7.82
CA ALA A 139 2.00 -28.05 -7.35
C ALA A 139 0.90 -28.67 -8.22
N SER A 140 -0.10 -27.87 -8.63
CA SER A 140 -1.15 -28.27 -9.55
C SER A 140 -0.58 -28.74 -10.90
N LEU A 141 0.44 -28.05 -11.42
CA LEU A 141 1.14 -28.45 -12.64
C LEU A 141 1.81 -29.83 -12.51
N VAL A 142 2.48 -30.10 -11.38
CA VAL A 142 3.07 -31.41 -11.10
C VAL A 142 1.99 -32.50 -11.02
N VAL A 143 0.92 -32.27 -10.26
CA VAL A 143 -0.18 -33.24 -10.12
C VAL A 143 -0.85 -33.52 -11.47
N ARG A 144 -1.04 -32.48 -12.32
CA ARG A 144 -1.57 -32.65 -13.67
C ARG A 144 -0.69 -33.55 -14.53
N LEU A 145 0.63 -33.33 -14.54
CA LEU A 145 1.56 -34.16 -15.31
C LEU A 145 1.60 -35.61 -14.80
N MET A 146 1.55 -35.83 -13.49
CA MET A 146 1.40 -37.17 -12.91
C MET A 146 0.09 -37.82 -13.33
N ALA A 147 -0.99 -37.05 -13.39
CA ALA A 147 -2.32 -37.53 -13.73
C ALA A 147 -2.40 -37.96 -15.20
N MET A 148 -1.82 -37.17 -16.10
CA MET A 148 -1.70 -37.50 -17.51
C MET A 148 -0.80 -38.73 -17.74
N GLY A 149 0.33 -38.82 -17.03
CA GLY A 149 1.24 -39.97 -17.13
C GLY A 149 0.67 -41.29 -16.58
N ARG A 150 -0.28 -41.22 -15.63
CA ARG A 150 -0.99 -42.37 -15.07
C ARG A 150 -2.38 -42.58 -15.69
N GLU A 151 -2.78 -41.75 -16.64
CA GLU A 151 -4.13 -41.71 -17.23
C GLU A 151 -5.26 -41.71 -16.19
N SER A 152 -5.04 -41.05 -15.05
CA SER A 152 -5.93 -41.11 -13.88
C SER A 152 -6.86 -39.90 -13.79
N MET A 153 -8.16 -40.15 -13.96
CA MET A 153 -9.20 -39.12 -13.78
C MET A 153 -9.32 -38.62 -12.35
N GLU A 154 -9.06 -39.47 -11.36
CA GLU A 154 -9.06 -39.07 -9.95
C GLU A 154 -7.94 -38.06 -9.67
N LEU A 155 -6.75 -38.32 -10.20
CA LEU A 155 -5.61 -37.42 -10.04
C LEU A 155 -5.79 -36.11 -10.82
N LEU A 156 -6.49 -36.14 -11.96
CA LEU A 156 -6.92 -34.92 -12.66
C LEU A 156 -7.93 -34.12 -11.82
N ASN A 157 -8.89 -34.76 -11.15
CA ASN A 157 -9.81 -34.06 -10.26
C ASN A 157 -9.10 -33.49 -9.02
N ALA A 158 -8.11 -34.19 -8.47
CA ALA A 158 -7.27 -33.68 -7.40
C ALA A 158 -6.47 -32.44 -7.84
N TYR A 159 -5.89 -32.48 -9.05
CA TYR A 159 -5.26 -31.32 -9.68
C TYR A 159 -6.23 -30.14 -9.77
N ARG A 160 -7.46 -30.34 -10.27
CA ARG A 160 -8.47 -29.28 -10.42
C ARG A 160 -8.84 -28.64 -9.09
N ALA A 161 -9.07 -29.47 -8.07
CA ALA A 161 -9.37 -29.00 -6.73
C ALA A 161 -8.22 -28.14 -6.18
N LEU A 162 -6.98 -28.63 -6.29
CA LEU A 162 -5.79 -27.89 -5.86
C LEU A 162 -5.66 -26.57 -6.64
N TYR A 163 -5.88 -26.61 -7.95
CA TYR A 163 -5.80 -25.44 -8.81
C TYR A 163 -6.85 -24.38 -8.44
N PHE A 164 -8.12 -24.76 -8.29
CA PHE A 164 -9.20 -23.83 -7.92
C PHE A 164 -9.00 -23.22 -6.54
N ILE A 165 -8.55 -24.01 -5.56
CA ILE A 165 -8.20 -23.48 -4.23
C ILE A 165 -7.06 -22.47 -4.34
N SER A 166 -6.00 -22.81 -5.08
CA SER A 166 -4.84 -21.95 -5.27
C SER A 166 -5.20 -20.64 -5.96
N PHE A 167 -5.99 -20.70 -7.03
CA PHE A 167 -6.50 -19.53 -7.74
C PHE A 167 -7.42 -18.67 -6.86
N GLY A 168 -8.27 -19.31 -6.03
CA GLY A 168 -9.08 -18.61 -5.03
C GLY A 168 -8.24 -17.85 -4.00
N ILE A 169 -7.16 -18.46 -3.49
CA ILE A 169 -6.19 -17.81 -2.59
C ILE A 169 -5.53 -16.62 -3.30
N MET A 170 -5.15 -16.75 -4.57
CA MET A 170 -4.62 -15.63 -5.34
C MET A 170 -5.65 -14.50 -5.50
N GLY A 171 -6.93 -14.84 -5.72
CA GLY A 171 -8.02 -13.87 -5.77
C GLY A 171 -8.20 -13.10 -4.45
N LEU A 172 -8.10 -13.79 -3.31
CA LEU A 172 -8.04 -13.14 -2.00
C LEU A 172 -6.80 -12.26 -1.88
N GLY A 173 -5.63 -12.75 -2.29
CA GLY A 173 -4.40 -11.95 -2.39
C GLY A 173 -4.59 -10.66 -3.18
N ALA A 174 -5.27 -10.73 -4.34
CA ALA A 174 -5.58 -9.60 -5.18
C ALA A 174 -6.51 -8.57 -4.50
N HIS A 175 -7.44 -9.01 -3.65
CA HIS A 175 -8.26 -8.12 -2.84
C HIS A 175 -7.41 -7.24 -1.92
N PHE A 176 -6.47 -7.82 -1.16
CA PHE A 176 -5.58 -7.04 -0.29
C PHE A 176 -4.57 -6.20 -1.10
N GLY A 177 -4.17 -6.67 -2.28
CA GLY A 177 -3.42 -5.87 -3.25
C GLY A 177 -4.18 -4.61 -3.66
N GLY A 178 -5.46 -4.76 -4.00
CA GLY A 178 -6.36 -3.66 -4.32
C GLY A 178 -6.54 -2.69 -3.16
N ASN A 179 -6.65 -3.20 -1.91
CA ASN A 179 -6.75 -2.36 -0.72
C ASN A 179 -5.49 -1.51 -0.48
N MET A 180 -4.31 -2.03 -0.82
CA MET A 180 -3.07 -1.25 -0.76
C MET A 180 -3.02 -0.13 -1.81
N SER A 181 -3.53 -0.36 -3.02
CA SER A 181 -3.47 0.63 -4.12
C SER A 181 -4.65 1.60 -4.18
N HIS A 182 -5.81 1.23 -3.61
CA HIS A 182 -7.05 2.01 -3.72
C HIS A 182 -7.71 2.28 -2.36
N GLY A 183 -7.17 1.76 -1.26
CA GLY A 183 -7.67 1.90 0.11
C GLY A 183 -8.63 0.81 0.58
N ASN A 184 -8.74 0.64 1.90
CA ASN A 184 -9.42 -0.47 2.63
C ASN A 184 -10.95 -0.57 2.47
N LYS A 185 -11.54 0.08 1.46
CA LYS A 185 -12.99 0.01 1.18
C LYS A 185 -13.31 -0.07 -0.30
N PHE A 186 -12.32 -0.05 -1.18
CA PHE A 186 -12.54 0.10 -2.62
C PHE A 186 -13.55 -0.93 -3.17
N LEU A 187 -13.40 -2.20 -2.83
CA LEU A 187 -14.31 -3.27 -3.30
C LEU A 187 -15.64 -3.36 -2.55
N VAL A 188 -15.74 -2.79 -1.34
CA VAL A 188 -16.92 -2.90 -0.46
C VAL A 188 -17.71 -1.60 -0.35
N GLU A 189 -17.24 -0.52 -0.97
CA GLU A 189 -17.86 0.81 -0.93
C GLU A 189 -19.29 0.74 -1.46
N HIS A 190 -19.45 0.13 -2.64
CA HIS A 190 -20.72 -0.04 -3.33
C HIS A 190 -21.33 -1.46 -3.18
N ALA A 191 -20.77 -2.29 -2.29
CA ALA A 191 -21.29 -3.64 -2.09
C ALA A 191 -22.68 -3.63 -1.44
N PRO A 192 -23.63 -4.44 -1.92
CA PRO A 192 -24.95 -4.55 -1.30
C PRO A 192 -24.83 -5.06 0.15
N PRO A 193 -25.76 -4.69 1.06
CA PRO A 193 -25.65 -5.02 2.48
C PRO A 193 -25.45 -6.51 2.77
N ALA A 194 -26.09 -7.38 1.97
CA ALA A 194 -25.99 -8.83 2.08
C ALA A 194 -24.55 -9.36 1.89
N VAL A 195 -23.71 -8.66 1.12
CA VAL A 195 -22.34 -9.08 0.78
C VAL A 195 -21.31 -8.30 1.58
N LYS A 196 -21.61 -7.02 1.88
CA LYS A 196 -20.70 -6.11 2.59
C LYS A 196 -20.34 -6.61 3.98
N GLY A 197 -21.32 -7.04 4.78
CA GLY A 197 -21.08 -7.54 6.15
C GLY A 197 -20.14 -8.75 6.18
N PRO A 198 -20.44 -9.83 5.42
CA PRO A 198 -19.57 -10.99 5.32
C PRO A 198 -18.15 -10.66 4.82
N MET A 199 -18.00 -9.79 3.81
CA MET A 199 -16.68 -9.41 3.29
C MET A 199 -15.83 -8.69 4.33
N VAL A 200 -16.40 -7.72 5.03
CA VAL A 200 -15.68 -6.97 6.09
C VAL A 200 -15.33 -7.88 7.27
N ALA A 201 -16.22 -8.80 7.64
CA ALA A 201 -15.95 -9.78 8.70
C ALA A 201 -14.79 -10.72 8.30
N MET A 202 -14.81 -11.21 7.07
CA MET A 202 -13.74 -12.04 6.50
C MET A 202 -12.39 -11.29 6.48
N GLU A 203 -12.38 -10.02 6.07
CA GLU A 203 -11.19 -9.18 6.05
C GLU A 203 -10.59 -9.03 7.46
N LYS A 204 -11.40 -8.64 8.44
CA LYS A 204 -10.96 -8.55 9.85
C LYS A 204 -10.43 -9.86 10.38
N TRP A 205 -11.11 -10.95 10.08
CA TRP A 205 -10.69 -12.28 10.52
C TRP A 205 -9.34 -12.66 9.90
N MET A 206 -9.12 -12.39 8.60
CA MET A 206 -7.84 -12.64 7.96
C MET A 206 -6.72 -11.74 8.51
N LEU A 207 -6.99 -10.46 8.72
CA LEU A 207 -6.02 -9.52 9.30
C LEU A 207 -5.59 -9.92 10.72
N SER A 208 -6.48 -10.54 11.49
CA SER A 208 -6.15 -11.03 12.83
C SER A 208 -5.04 -12.08 12.87
N PHE A 209 -4.74 -12.76 11.76
CA PHE A 209 -3.61 -13.71 11.68
C PHE A 209 -2.25 -13.04 11.56
N VAL A 210 -2.21 -11.78 11.10
CA VAL A 210 -0.96 -11.07 10.78
C VAL A 210 -0.77 -9.80 11.61
N GLU A 211 -1.84 -9.19 12.10
CA GLU A 211 -1.78 -8.02 12.96
C GLU A 211 -1.51 -8.43 14.41
N LYS A 212 -0.54 -7.77 15.03
CA LYS A 212 -0.25 -7.98 16.46
C LYS A 212 -1.42 -7.46 17.30
N PRO A 213 -1.77 -8.13 18.42
CA PRO A 213 -2.87 -7.68 19.29
C PRO A 213 -2.65 -6.23 19.73
N LYS A 214 -3.64 -5.36 19.51
CA LYS A 214 -3.61 -3.98 19.98
C LYS A 214 -3.57 -4.00 21.51
N ALA A 215 -2.56 -3.36 22.13
CA ALA A 215 -2.54 -3.21 23.57
C ALA A 215 -3.85 -2.51 24.03
N PRO A 216 -4.45 -2.91 25.17
CA PRO A 216 -5.69 -2.31 25.62
C PRO A 216 -5.52 -0.79 25.73
N LYS A 217 -6.40 -0.02 25.08
CA LYS A 217 -6.53 1.41 25.33
C LYS A 217 -6.87 1.58 26.81
N GLU A 218 -5.97 2.15 27.60
CA GLU A 218 -6.33 2.69 28.92
C GLU A 218 -7.39 3.77 28.69
N THR A 219 -8.61 3.47 29.11
CA THR A 219 -9.74 4.39 29.06
C THR A 219 -9.57 5.40 30.19
N THR A 220 -9.07 6.59 29.88
CA THR A 220 -9.27 7.75 30.75
C THR A 220 -10.76 8.12 30.71
N PRO A 221 -11.47 8.24 31.84
CA PRO A 221 -12.89 8.58 31.84
C PRO A 221 -13.13 9.97 31.25
N GLU A 222 -14.06 10.04 30.31
CA GLU A 222 -14.58 11.25 29.68
C GLU A 222 -15.22 12.16 30.75
N ALA A 223 -14.68 13.37 30.92
CA ALA A 223 -15.26 14.39 31.79
C ALA A 223 -16.47 15.04 31.10
N PRO A 224 -17.58 15.33 31.81
CA PRO A 224 -18.82 15.79 31.18
C PRO A 224 -18.67 17.20 30.61
N ALA A 225 -19.19 17.40 29.40
CA ALA A 225 -19.27 18.70 28.74
C ALA A 225 -20.09 19.71 29.57
N ALA A 226 -19.54 20.91 29.73
CA ALA A 226 -20.25 22.07 30.27
C ALA A 226 -20.52 23.11 29.15
N PRO A 227 -21.60 23.91 29.27
CA PRO A 227 -22.26 24.57 28.14
C PRO A 227 -21.71 25.96 27.79
N GLU A 228 -22.00 26.34 26.55
CA GLU A 228 -21.67 27.56 25.81
C GLU A 228 -22.21 28.87 26.44
N ALA A 229 -21.39 29.93 26.46
CA ALA A 229 -21.86 31.32 26.59
C ALA A 229 -20.83 32.35 26.04
N ALA A 230 -21.32 33.24 25.18
CA ALA A 230 -20.67 34.42 24.59
C ALA A 230 -20.79 35.68 25.52
N PRO A 231 -20.47 36.94 25.12
CA PRO A 231 -19.25 37.51 24.51
C PRO A 231 -18.76 38.86 25.14
N LYS A 232 -17.51 39.25 24.81
CA LYS A 232 -16.87 40.60 24.69
C LYS A 232 -16.61 41.50 25.91
N ALA A 233 -15.37 42.03 26.01
CA ALA A 233 -15.05 43.48 25.95
C ALA A 233 -13.53 43.79 26.06
N ASP A 234 -13.04 44.56 25.08
CA ASP A 234 -12.05 45.67 25.04
C ASP A 234 -10.87 45.84 26.02
N VAL A 235 -9.73 46.30 25.47
CA VAL A 235 -9.03 47.60 25.72
C VAL A 235 -7.50 47.51 25.41
N ALA A 236 -7.05 48.31 24.42
CA ALA A 236 -5.88 49.23 24.33
C ALA A 236 -4.60 48.95 25.19
N GLU A 237 -3.34 49.28 24.86
CA GLU A 237 -2.61 49.96 23.77
C GLU A 237 -1.08 49.82 24.06
N LYS A 238 -0.25 50.02 23.01
CA LYS A 238 1.23 50.14 22.86
C LYS A 238 1.99 51.00 23.92
N PRO A 239 3.35 51.23 23.91
CA PRO A 239 4.38 50.99 22.86
C PRO A 239 5.83 50.52 23.28
N THR A 240 6.57 50.14 22.23
CA THR A 240 8.02 49.97 22.00
C THR A 240 8.89 51.24 22.23
N PRO A 241 10.26 51.23 22.27
CA PRO A 241 11.15 50.87 21.14
C PRO A 241 12.56 50.25 21.41
N ALA A 242 13.17 49.81 20.31
CA ALA A 242 14.50 49.21 20.07
C ALA A 242 15.66 50.29 20.05
N PRO A 243 16.94 50.06 19.65
CA PRO A 243 17.45 49.21 18.53
C PRO A 243 18.79 48.43 18.76
N ALA A 244 19.17 47.66 17.72
CA ALA A 244 20.34 46.78 17.54
C ALA A 244 21.68 47.54 17.21
N PRO A 245 22.84 46.90 16.87
CA PRO A 245 23.02 46.18 15.59
C PRO A 245 24.05 45.00 15.49
N SER A 246 23.77 44.10 14.53
CA SER A 246 24.62 43.38 13.53
C SER A 246 25.98 42.69 13.83
N GLY A 247 26.09 41.42 13.42
CA GLY A 247 27.34 40.74 13.02
C GLY A 247 27.21 39.21 12.84
N MET A 248 27.42 38.70 11.62
CA MET A 248 27.58 37.29 11.21
C MET A 248 28.61 37.26 10.05
N PRO A 249 29.18 36.12 9.55
CA PRO A 249 28.73 34.71 9.72
C PRO A 249 29.83 33.59 9.84
N ALA A 250 29.35 32.41 10.31
CA ALA A 250 29.59 31.01 9.85
C ALA A 250 30.97 30.29 10.01
N PRO A 251 31.02 28.93 9.90
CA PRO A 251 30.20 27.88 10.53
C PRO A 251 31.03 26.71 11.15
N ALA A 252 30.45 25.91 12.05
CA ALA A 252 31.01 24.65 12.56
C ALA A 252 30.07 23.45 12.31
N ALA A 253 30.66 22.26 12.19
CA ALA A 253 30.11 20.97 11.78
C ALA A 253 29.07 20.35 12.76
N PRO A 254 28.40 19.24 12.40
CA PRO A 254 27.11 18.83 12.96
C PRO A 254 27.24 18.04 14.28
N THR A 255 26.42 18.37 15.27
CA THR A 255 26.18 17.54 16.46
C THR A 255 24.72 17.16 16.56
N THR A 256 24.50 15.87 16.77
CA THR A 256 23.27 15.13 17.09
C THR A 256 22.27 15.93 17.95
N PRO A 257 20.97 15.98 17.62
CA PRO A 257 19.99 16.63 18.49
C PRO A 257 19.72 15.80 19.74
N ALA A 258 20.03 16.41 20.89
CA ALA A 258 19.50 16.04 22.19
C ALA A 258 18.01 16.39 22.26
N ALA A 259 17.22 15.57 22.95
CA ALA A 259 15.83 15.85 23.30
C ALA A 259 15.73 17.16 24.11
N PRO A 260 14.75 18.06 23.84
CA PRO A 260 14.63 19.27 24.64
C PRO A 260 13.91 18.98 25.96
N ALA A 261 14.56 19.41 27.03
CA ALA A 261 14.00 19.55 28.36
C ALA A 261 13.02 20.74 28.45
N GLY A 262 12.12 20.66 29.43
CA GLY A 262 10.97 21.53 29.70
C GLY A 262 11.16 23.05 29.53
N GLY A 263 10.24 23.61 28.76
CA GLY A 263 9.76 24.98 28.78
C GLY A 263 8.37 24.97 28.13
N ASN A 264 7.40 25.71 28.65
CA ASN A 264 6.00 25.75 28.19
C ASN A 264 5.88 26.50 26.84
N GLU A 265 6.68 26.10 25.85
CA GLU A 265 6.90 26.82 24.61
C GLU A 265 6.22 26.07 23.47
N LYS A 266 5.21 26.69 22.87
CA LYS A 266 4.41 26.08 21.81
C LYS A 266 5.28 25.85 20.57
N LEU A 267 5.21 24.64 20.01
CA LEU A 267 5.84 24.29 18.73
C LEU A 267 4.95 24.67 17.55
N VAL A 268 5.55 25.15 16.46
CA VAL A 268 4.85 25.52 15.22
C VAL A 268 4.09 24.32 14.66
N PHE A 269 4.75 23.16 14.51
CA PHE A 269 4.05 21.99 13.97
C PHE A 269 2.88 21.57 14.87
N GLN A 270 3.17 21.30 16.15
CA GLN A 270 2.18 20.74 17.07
C GLN A 270 0.99 21.68 17.35
N HIS A 271 1.23 23.00 17.43
CA HIS A 271 0.23 23.95 17.91
C HIS A 271 -0.33 24.88 16.83
N VAL A 272 0.26 24.91 15.63
CA VAL A 272 -0.18 25.78 14.52
C VAL A 272 -0.55 24.95 13.29
N ILE A 273 0.31 24.01 12.86
CA ILE A 273 0.10 23.22 11.65
C ILE A 273 -0.84 22.03 11.88
N LEU A 274 -0.60 21.25 12.93
CA LEU A 274 -1.36 20.04 13.24
C LEU A 274 -2.87 20.31 13.45
N PRO A 275 -3.32 21.41 14.07
CA PRO A 275 -4.74 21.75 14.13
C PRO A 275 -5.39 21.90 12.74
N VAL A 276 -4.71 22.54 11.79
CA VAL A 276 -5.18 22.67 10.40
C VAL A 276 -5.27 21.29 9.74
N LEU A 277 -4.22 20.48 9.87
CA LEU A 277 -4.22 19.10 9.35
C LEU A 277 -5.31 18.25 10.02
N THR A 278 -5.58 18.46 11.31
CA THR A 278 -6.61 17.74 12.04
C THR A 278 -8.00 18.07 11.54
N ALA A 279 -8.27 19.35 11.31
CA ALA A 279 -9.57 19.81 10.81
C ALA A 279 -9.84 19.36 9.36
N LYS A 280 -8.81 19.40 8.49
CA LYS A 280 -8.98 19.28 7.04
C LYS A 280 -8.54 17.93 6.47
N CYS A 281 -7.53 17.29 7.06
CA CYS A 281 -6.85 16.13 6.48
C CYS A 281 -7.09 14.83 7.30
N ASN A 282 -7.06 14.90 8.63
CA ASN A 282 -7.05 13.71 9.49
C ASN A 282 -8.38 12.95 9.52
N LYS A 283 -9.45 13.48 8.90
CA LYS A 283 -10.68 12.72 8.63
C LYS A 283 -10.44 11.53 7.66
N CYS A 284 -9.39 11.60 6.85
CA CYS A 284 -9.03 10.61 5.84
C CYS A 284 -7.55 10.18 5.86
N HIS A 285 -6.68 10.89 6.58
CA HIS A 285 -5.24 10.65 6.67
C HIS A 285 -4.78 10.52 8.14
N CYS A 286 -5.34 9.58 8.89
CA CYS A 286 -5.03 9.28 10.29
C CYS A 286 -4.93 7.77 10.55
N GLU A 287 -4.64 7.35 11.79
CA GLU A 287 -4.44 5.92 12.11
C GLU A 287 -5.59 5.02 11.72
N GLU A 288 -6.80 5.50 11.96
CA GLU A 288 -8.01 4.72 11.72
C GLU A 288 -8.38 4.69 10.22
N LYS A 289 -7.83 5.62 9.44
CA LYS A 289 -8.10 5.77 8.01
C LYS A 289 -6.94 6.50 7.33
N SER A 290 -6.10 5.76 6.60
CA SER A 290 -4.95 6.26 5.87
C SER A 290 -5.15 6.12 4.36
N LYS A 291 -5.97 7.01 3.76
CA LYS A 291 -6.13 7.02 2.30
C LYS A 291 -4.78 7.32 1.63
N GLY A 292 -4.44 6.54 0.60
CA GLY A 292 -3.17 6.60 -0.12
C GLY A 292 -1.94 6.34 0.76
N ASP A 293 -2.09 5.51 1.79
CA ASP A 293 -1.11 5.24 2.86
C ASP A 293 -0.52 6.50 3.52
N LEU A 294 -1.27 7.61 3.45
CA LEU A 294 -0.84 8.90 3.95
C LEU A 294 -1.45 9.17 5.32
N ARG A 295 -0.57 9.55 6.25
CA ARG A 295 -0.86 9.82 7.66
C ARG A 295 -0.35 11.21 8.02
N MET A 296 -1.20 12.03 8.62
CA MET A 296 -0.91 13.44 8.93
C MET A 296 -1.21 13.82 10.39
N ASP A 297 -1.45 12.81 11.24
CA ASP A 297 -1.78 12.96 12.66
C ASP A 297 -0.56 13.08 13.57
N THR A 298 0.64 12.86 13.03
CA THR A 298 1.92 13.09 13.70
C THR A 298 2.91 13.73 12.73
N TYR A 299 3.93 14.40 13.26
CA TYR A 299 4.96 15.05 12.45
C TYR A 299 5.70 14.04 11.57
N GLU A 300 6.16 12.95 12.17
CA GLU A 300 6.97 11.93 11.53
C GLU A 300 6.23 11.34 10.33
N MET A 301 4.93 11.07 10.50
CA MET A 301 4.10 10.50 9.44
C MET A 301 3.76 11.54 8.37
N ALA A 302 3.48 12.79 8.76
CA ALA A 302 3.18 13.87 7.81
C ALA A 302 4.36 14.16 6.88
N ILE A 303 5.60 14.05 7.36
CA ILE A 303 6.81 14.21 6.55
C ILE A 303 7.12 12.95 5.73
N LYS A 304 6.94 11.76 6.30
CA LYS A 304 7.20 10.47 5.62
C LYS A 304 6.46 10.36 4.29
N GLY A 305 5.21 10.82 4.25
CA GLY A 305 4.34 10.71 3.08
C GLY A 305 3.69 9.35 2.92
N GLY A 306 3.11 9.11 1.75
CA GLY A 306 2.30 7.91 1.45
C GLY A 306 2.69 7.27 0.12
N GLU A 307 1.77 6.51 -0.47
CA GLU A 307 1.99 5.71 -1.70
C GLU A 307 2.47 6.56 -2.90
N ASN A 308 2.06 7.84 -2.93
CA ASN A 308 2.34 8.76 -4.02
C ASN A 308 3.70 9.47 -3.88
N GLY A 309 4.42 9.23 -2.78
CA GLY A 309 5.72 9.83 -2.49
C GLY A 309 5.70 10.76 -1.28
N LYS A 310 6.71 11.62 -1.21
CA LYS A 310 6.91 12.56 -0.10
C LYS A 310 5.77 13.57 -0.04
N ASN A 311 5.27 13.81 1.17
CA ASN A 311 4.08 14.64 1.35
C ASN A 311 4.44 16.12 1.56
N PHE A 312 5.34 16.40 2.50
CA PHE A 312 5.95 17.72 2.70
C PHE A 312 7.46 17.60 2.59
N VAL A 313 8.06 18.32 1.65
CA VAL A 313 9.50 18.35 1.39
C VAL A 313 10.06 19.68 1.89
N ALA A 314 10.89 19.60 2.93
CA ALA A 314 11.53 20.77 3.55
C ALA A 314 12.16 21.71 2.51
N GLY A 315 11.71 22.96 2.49
CA GLY A 315 12.20 24.03 1.61
C GLY A 315 11.72 23.95 0.17
N ASN A 316 10.91 22.96 -0.22
CA ASN A 316 10.48 22.78 -1.60
C ASN A 316 8.97 22.56 -1.73
N LEU A 317 8.27 23.61 -2.13
CA LEU A 317 6.83 23.58 -2.39
C LEU A 317 6.44 22.69 -3.58
N LYS A 318 7.26 22.67 -4.65
CA LYS A 318 6.94 21.95 -5.88
C LYS A 318 7.05 20.45 -5.72
N ASP A 319 7.96 20.00 -4.87
CA ASP A 319 8.15 18.57 -4.56
C ASP A 319 7.26 18.11 -3.38
N SER A 320 6.48 19.02 -2.78
CA SER A 320 5.55 18.72 -1.70
C SER A 320 4.16 18.39 -2.23
N LEU A 321 3.81 17.10 -2.30
CA LEU A 321 2.54 16.64 -2.88
C LEU A 321 1.29 17.22 -2.21
N SER A 322 1.33 17.44 -0.89
CA SER A 322 0.21 18.13 -0.23
C SER A 322 0.03 19.55 -0.77
N ILE A 323 1.12 20.27 -1.00
CA ILE A 323 1.07 21.64 -1.52
C ILE A 323 0.59 21.66 -2.97
N THR A 324 1.03 20.70 -3.80
CA THR A 324 0.56 20.65 -5.19
C THR A 324 -0.93 20.30 -5.25
N ARG A 325 -1.40 19.36 -4.42
CA ARG A 325 -2.80 18.89 -4.42
C ARG A 325 -3.80 19.90 -3.88
N ILE A 326 -3.45 20.68 -2.85
CA ILE A 326 -4.35 21.73 -2.30
C ILE A 326 -4.47 22.94 -3.25
N LEU A 327 -3.62 23.04 -4.28
CA LEU A 327 -3.61 24.12 -5.26
C LEU A 327 -4.26 23.73 -6.59
N LEU A 328 -4.72 22.48 -6.72
CA LEU A 328 -5.48 22.05 -7.89
C LEU A 328 -6.87 22.70 -7.89
N PRO A 329 -7.54 22.78 -9.04
CA PRO A 329 -8.95 23.17 -9.09
C PRO A 329 -9.81 22.17 -8.29
N ASP A 330 -10.84 22.66 -7.60
CA ASP A 330 -11.75 21.81 -6.81
C ASP A 330 -12.40 20.65 -7.61
N SER A 331 -12.49 20.80 -8.94
CA SER A 331 -13.02 19.78 -9.86
C SER A 331 -12.02 18.70 -10.26
N ASP A 332 -10.76 18.80 -9.83
CA ASP A 332 -9.71 17.84 -10.15
C ASP A 332 -9.78 16.63 -9.21
N ASP A 333 -9.67 15.42 -9.76
CA ASP A 333 -9.76 14.18 -8.99
C ASP A 333 -8.61 14.03 -7.96
N GLU A 334 -7.47 14.70 -8.18
CA GLU A 334 -6.35 14.72 -7.24
C GLU A 334 -6.42 15.87 -6.23
N HIS A 335 -7.41 16.75 -6.33
CA HIS A 335 -7.61 17.86 -5.40
C HIS A 335 -7.87 17.36 -3.99
N MET A 336 -7.23 17.99 -3.02
CA MET A 336 -7.39 17.66 -1.61
C MET A 336 -7.60 18.94 -0.79
N PRO A 337 -8.58 18.97 0.14
CA PRO A 337 -9.59 17.93 0.42
C PRO A 337 -10.55 17.70 -0.76
N PRO A 338 -11.15 16.49 -0.90
CA PRO A 338 -12.05 16.21 -2.03
C PRO A 338 -13.27 17.13 -2.07
N GLU A 339 -13.91 17.24 -3.24
CA GLU A 339 -15.13 18.01 -3.41
C GLU A 339 -16.20 17.64 -2.35
N GLY A 340 -16.87 18.66 -1.82
CA GLY A 340 -17.88 18.50 -0.77
C GLY A 340 -17.33 18.24 0.64
N LYS A 341 -16.00 18.34 0.85
CA LYS A 341 -15.37 18.42 2.17
C LYS A 341 -14.91 19.83 2.51
N ASP A 342 -14.69 20.07 3.80
CA ASP A 342 -14.22 21.36 4.31
C ASP A 342 -12.87 21.71 3.66
N GLN A 343 -12.87 22.70 2.78
CA GLN A 343 -11.67 23.18 2.09
C GLN A 343 -10.79 24.03 2.99
N LEU A 344 -9.53 24.20 2.60
CA LEU A 344 -8.62 25.13 3.27
C LEU A 344 -8.97 26.56 2.88
N THR A 345 -8.85 27.50 3.82
CA THR A 345 -8.89 28.92 3.50
C THR A 345 -7.59 29.37 2.82
N PRO A 346 -7.58 30.50 2.09
CA PRO A 346 -6.35 31.04 1.51
C PRO A 346 -5.23 31.25 2.54
N GLU A 347 -5.58 31.62 3.77
CA GLU A 347 -4.65 31.82 4.88
C GLU A 347 -4.10 30.49 5.40
N GLU A 348 -4.92 29.44 5.51
CA GLU A 348 -4.46 28.09 5.88
C GLU A 348 -3.51 27.51 4.82
N ILE A 349 -3.80 27.71 3.53
CA ILE A 349 -2.91 27.32 2.43
C ILE A 349 -1.58 28.09 2.51
N ALA A 350 -1.64 29.41 2.71
CA ALA A 350 -0.44 30.24 2.84
C ALA A 350 0.40 29.84 4.06
N LEU A 351 -0.24 29.46 5.17
CA LEU A 351 0.43 28.96 6.37
C LEU A 351 1.17 27.65 6.15
N LEU A 352 0.56 26.69 5.46
CA LEU A 352 1.22 25.43 5.08
C LEU A 352 2.41 25.67 4.15
N LYS A 353 2.24 26.55 3.15
CA LYS A 353 3.33 26.92 2.23
C LYS A 353 4.50 27.55 2.98
N TRP A 354 4.23 28.53 3.85
CA TRP A 354 5.27 29.18 4.65
C TRP A 354 6.03 28.15 5.50
N TRP A 355 5.32 27.24 6.18
CA TRP A 355 5.97 26.24 7.03
C TRP A 355 6.89 25.32 6.23
N VAL A 356 6.46 24.89 5.04
CA VAL A 356 7.29 24.09 4.13
C VAL A 356 8.52 24.87 3.66
N GLU A 357 8.36 26.14 3.25
CA GLU A 357 9.47 27.01 2.84
C GLU A 357 10.49 27.24 3.96
N GLN A 358 10.05 27.28 5.22
CA GLN A 358 10.92 27.38 6.41
C GLN A 358 11.60 26.05 6.79
N GLY A 359 11.48 25.01 5.95
CA GLY A 359 12.14 23.73 6.16
C GLY A 359 11.26 22.68 6.83
N ALA A 360 9.94 22.90 6.90
CA ALA A 360 8.97 21.95 7.44
C ALA A 360 9.36 21.39 8.81
N SER A 361 9.85 22.24 9.73
CA SER A 361 10.41 21.79 11.00
C SER A 361 9.34 21.33 12.00
N GLY A 362 9.57 20.18 12.62
CA GLY A 362 8.75 19.64 13.72
C GLY A 362 9.09 20.22 15.10
N THR A 363 10.26 20.86 15.24
CA THR A 363 10.79 21.35 16.53
C THR A 363 10.90 22.87 16.60
N GLN A 364 10.56 23.59 15.52
CA GLN A 364 10.55 25.05 15.52
C GLN A 364 9.54 25.57 16.54
N LYS A 365 9.98 26.53 17.35
CA LYS A 365 9.15 27.16 18.38
C LYS A 365 8.40 28.35 17.81
N VAL A 366 7.17 28.57 18.26
CA VAL A 366 6.31 29.67 17.82
C VAL A 366 6.94 31.03 18.13
N GLY A 367 7.60 31.19 19.28
CA GLY A 367 8.26 32.45 19.65
C GLY A 367 9.49 32.80 18.80
N GLU A 368 10.08 31.81 18.13
CA GLU A 368 11.25 31.95 17.25
C GLU A 368 10.85 32.05 15.76
N ALA A 369 9.59 31.72 15.44
CA ALA A 369 9.07 31.72 14.08
C ALA A 369 8.74 33.14 13.60
N LYS A 370 9.24 33.49 12.42
CA LYS A 370 8.93 34.75 11.73
C LYS A 370 7.75 34.53 10.78
N PHE A 371 6.54 34.53 11.33
CA PHE A 371 5.33 34.47 10.52
C PHE A 371 5.17 35.75 9.68
N PRO A 372 4.72 35.66 8.42
CA PRO A 372 4.29 36.81 7.63
C PRO A 372 3.15 37.56 8.33
N ALA A 373 3.09 38.88 8.15
CA ALA A 373 2.12 39.73 8.84
C ALA A 373 0.67 39.32 8.54
N GLU A 374 0.41 38.88 7.31
CA GLU A 374 -0.86 38.37 6.82
C GLU A 374 -1.31 37.06 7.50
N LEU A 375 -0.37 36.27 8.04
CA LEU A 375 -0.67 35.00 8.71
C LEU A 375 -0.81 35.14 10.22
N GLN A 376 -0.36 36.24 10.80
CA GLN A 376 -0.33 36.41 12.26
C GLN A 376 -1.73 36.28 12.90
N ALA A 377 -2.76 36.84 12.27
CA ALA A 377 -4.13 36.73 12.78
C ALA A 377 -4.63 35.27 12.79
N THR A 378 -4.31 34.50 11.75
CA THR A 378 -4.65 33.08 11.62
C THR A 378 -3.92 32.25 12.66
N VAL A 379 -2.61 32.48 12.84
CA VAL A 379 -1.79 31.82 13.85
C VAL A 379 -2.32 32.10 15.26
N ASP A 380 -2.60 33.36 15.58
CA ASP A 380 -3.14 33.74 16.89
C ASP A 380 -4.52 33.13 17.14
N GLY A 381 -5.36 33.03 16.10
CA GLY A 381 -6.66 32.36 16.16
C GLY A 381 -6.52 30.87 16.49
N ILE A 382 -5.62 30.16 15.79
CA ILE A 382 -5.34 28.74 16.02
C ILE A 382 -4.77 28.51 17.42
N LEU A 383 -3.90 29.39 17.91
CA LEU A 383 -3.26 29.25 19.22
C LEU A 383 -4.19 29.54 20.42
N LYS A 384 -5.36 30.17 20.16
CA LYS A 384 -6.38 30.50 21.17
C LYS A 384 -7.51 29.47 21.25
N GLY A 385 -7.78 28.74 20.17
CA GLY A 385 -8.67 27.58 20.13
C GLY A 385 -7.97 26.32 20.62
#